data_AF-A0A9C9Y3S3-F1
#
_entry.id   AF-A0A9C9Y3S3-F1
#
_cell.length_a   1.000
_cell.length_b   1.000
_cell.length_c   1.000
_cell.angle_alpha   90.00
_cell.angle_beta   90.00
_cell.angle_gamma   90.00
#
_symmetry.space_group_name_H-M   'P 1'
#
loop_
_entity.id
_entity.type
_entity.pdbx_description
1 polymer ?
#
loop_
_entity_poly.entity_id
_entity_poly.type
_entity_poly.pdbx_seq_one_letter_code
_entity_poly.pdbx_strand_id
1 'polypeptide(L)'
;MQNKLHYIKREPLISTKNPQVLFMLHGYGSNEQDLFSFAPHLPKELLIISIQAPISMGFGSYSWFEINQDAKIGLRSNLEQAKQSLSLVEDLVKDLLEKNNITAK
;
A
#
# COMPACT_ATOMS: atom_id res chain seq x y z
N MET A 1 15.55 7.05 12.20
CA MET A 1 14.12 6.75 12.49
C MET A 1 13.54 6.22 11.19
N GLN A 2 13.16 4.95 11.14
CA GLN A 2 12.58 4.32 9.95
C GLN A 2 11.16 4.89 9.80
N ASN A 3 10.92 5.70 8.77
CA ASN A 3 9.61 6.29 8.51
C ASN A 3 8.65 5.16 8.12
N LYS A 4 7.72 4.82 9.01
CA LYS A 4 6.73 3.77 8.77
C LYS A 4 5.65 4.31 7.83
N LEU A 5 5.29 3.54 6.80
CA LEU A 5 4.21 3.92 5.88
C LEU A 5 2.86 3.98 6.62
N HIS A 6 2.03 4.95 6.24
CA HIS A 6 0.64 5.03 6.69
C HIS A 6 -0.19 3.96 6.00
N TYR A 7 -1.17 3.41 6.73
CA TYR A 7 -2.12 2.44 6.19
C TYR A 7 -3.43 2.49 6.96
N ILE A 8 -4.50 2.07 6.30
CA ILE A 8 -5.81 1.80 6.91
C ILE A 8 -6.15 0.33 6.73
N LYS A 9 -7.02 -0.20 7.59
CA LYS A 9 -7.38 -1.61 7.56
C LYS A 9 -8.84 -1.88 7.87
N ARG A 10 -9.33 -2.99 7.35
CA ARG A 10 -10.61 -3.61 7.72
C ARG A 10 -10.30 -5.01 8.24
N GLU A 11 -10.59 -5.23 9.53
CA GLU A 11 -10.54 -6.56 10.12
C GLU A 11 -11.54 -7.51 9.43
N PRO A 12 -11.32 -8.83 9.49
CA PRO A 12 -12.33 -9.80 9.08
C PRO A 12 -13.66 -9.54 9.80
N LEU A 13 -14.74 -9.48 9.04
CA LEU A 13 -16.09 -9.25 9.58
C LEU A 13 -16.72 -10.55 10.11
N ILE A 14 -16.10 -11.70 9.83
CA ILE A 14 -16.47 -13.01 10.38
C ILE A 14 -15.25 -13.65 11.02
N SER A 15 -15.47 -14.35 12.14
CA SER A 15 -14.40 -15.06 12.85
C SER A 15 -13.74 -16.09 11.94
N THR A 16 -12.47 -15.85 11.61
CA THR A 16 -11.71 -16.66 10.66
C THR A 16 -10.39 -17.05 11.34
N LYS A 17 -10.13 -18.35 11.46
CA LYS A 17 -8.85 -18.86 11.94
C LYS A 17 -7.81 -18.64 10.82
N ASN A 18 -6.83 -17.79 11.06
CA ASN A 18 -5.79 -17.38 10.09
C ASN A 18 -6.38 -16.73 8.83
N PRO A 19 -6.90 -15.50 8.92
CA PRO A 19 -7.47 -14.81 7.76
C PRO A 19 -6.43 -14.61 6.66
N GLN A 20 -6.86 -14.72 5.40
CA GLN A 20 -6.04 -14.29 4.28
C GLN A 20 -5.93 -12.76 4.27
N VAL A 21 -4.75 -12.25 3.95
CA VAL A 21 -4.50 -10.80 3.90
C VAL A 21 -4.52 -10.34 2.46
N LEU A 22 -5.24 -9.24 2.20
CA LEU A 22 -5.17 -8.50 0.96
C LEU A 22 -4.50 -7.15 1.22
N PHE A 23 -3.29 -6.98 0.68
CA PHE A 23 -2.61 -5.69 0.63
C PHE A 23 -3.03 -4.94 -0.62
N MET A 24 -3.43 -3.68 -0.46
CA MET A 24 -3.81 -2.78 -1.54
C MET A 24 -2.78 -1.66 -1.66
N LEU A 25 -2.31 -1.45 -2.88
CA LEU A 25 -1.36 -0.39 -3.24
C LEU A 25 -2.03 0.47 -4.30
N HIS A 26 -2.31 1.73 -3.97
CA HIS A 26 -3.00 2.65 -4.88
C HIS A 26 -2.09 3.11 -6.04
N GLY A 27 -2.71 3.68 -7.07
CA GLY A 27 -2.02 4.24 -8.24
C GLY A 27 -1.39 5.63 -8.00
N TYR A 28 -0.73 6.17 -9.01
CA TYR A 28 -0.10 7.50 -8.95
C TYR A 28 -1.13 8.62 -8.74
N GLY A 29 -0.90 9.53 -7.79
CA GLY A 29 -1.78 10.67 -7.51
C GLY A 29 -3.04 10.33 -6.70
N SER A 30 -3.11 9.13 -6.15
CA SER A 30 -4.22 8.60 -5.34
C SER A 30 -3.78 8.47 -3.88
N ASN A 31 -4.58 7.82 -3.03
CA ASN A 31 -4.25 7.52 -1.64
C ASN A 31 -4.85 6.17 -1.21
N GLU A 32 -4.60 5.79 0.05
CA GLU A 32 -5.05 4.52 0.61
C GLU A 32 -6.57 4.37 0.69
N GLN A 33 -7.36 5.46 0.67
CA GLN A 33 -8.81 5.40 0.76
C GLN A 33 -9.47 4.97 -0.54
N ASP A 34 -8.87 5.26 -1.70
CA ASP A 34 -9.48 4.99 -3.01
C ASP A 34 -9.74 3.49 -3.22
N LEU A 35 -8.72 2.64 -3.08
CA LEU A 35 -8.91 1.18 -3.16
C LEU A 35 -9.64 0.63 -1.94
N PHE A 36 -9.49 1.26 -0.77
CA PHE A 36 -10.17 0.82 0.44
C PHE A 36 -11.69 1.04 0.40
N SER A 37 -12.18 1.96 -0.44
CA SER A 37 -13.61 2.16 -0.68
C SER A 37 -14.32 0.88 -1.15
N PHE A 38 -13.60 -0.08 -1.75
CA PHE A 38 -14.11 -1.39 -2.15
C PHE A 38 -14.16 -2.41 -1.00
N ALA A 39 -13.50 -2.16 0.14
CA ALA A 39 -13.40 -3.11 1.26
C ALA A 39 -14.75 -3.64 1.79
N PRO A 40 -15.85 -2.87 1.82
CA PRO A 40 -17.18 -3.38 2.19
C PRO A 40 -17.74 -4.44 1.23
N HIS A 41 -17.30 -4.45 -0.03
CA HIS A 41 -17.77 -5.35 -1.08
C HIS A 41 -16.88 -6.59 -1.28
N LEU A 42 -15.75 -6.65 -0.57
CA LEU A 42 -14.81 -7.77 -0.63
C LEU A 42 -15.15 -8.87 0.38
N PRO A 43 -14.69 -10.11 0.17
CA PRO A 43 -15.00 -11.24 1.05
C PRO A 43 -14.77 -10.91 2.53
N LYS A 44 -15.69 -11.35 3.38
CA LYS A 44 -15.78 -10.94 4.80
C LYS A 44 -14.68 -11.56 5.66
N GLU A 45 -14.11 -12.67 5.22
CA GLU A 45 -13.03 -13.41 5.86
C GLU A 45 -11.65 -12.75 5.69
N LEU A 46 -11.51 -11.78 4.78
CA LEU A 46 -10.22 -11.15 4.51
C LEU A 46 -9.85 -10.11 5.56
N LEU A 47 -8.59 -10.11 5.97
CA LEU A 47 -7.94 -8.93 6.53
C LEU A 47 -7.51 -8.04 5.36
N ILE A 48 -8.04 -6.82 5.28
CA ILE A 48 -7.74 -5.90 4.18
C ILE A 48 -6.88 -4.76 4.72
N ILE A 49 -5.76 -4.48 4.07
CA ILE A 49 -4.82 -3.42 4.45
C ILE A 49 -4.53 -2.60 3.20
N SER A 50 -4.88 -1.31 3.23
CA SER A 50 -4.57 -0.36 2.16
C SER A 50 -3.48 0.59 2.59
N ILE A 51 -2.41 0.68 1.81
CA ILE A 51 -1.17 1.37 2.17
C ILE A 51 -1.04 2.66 1.36
N GLN A 52 -0.74 3.75 2.05
CA GLN A 52 -0.46 5.05 1.44
C GLN A 52 1.01 5.11 1.00
N ALA A 53 1.25 5.59 -0.22
CA ALA A 53 2.59 5.79 -0.72
C ALA A 53 3.35 6.91 0.06
N PRO A 54 4.69 6.84 0.13
CA PRO A 54 5.47 7.74 1.00
C PRO A 54 5.63 9.17 0.48
N ILE A 55 5.48 9.40 -0.83
CA ILE A 55 5.75 10.71 -1.44
C ILE A 55 4.44 11.47 -1.58
N SER A 56 4.30 12.55 -0.80
CA SER A 56 3.17 13.46 -0.93
C SER A 56 3.28 14.28 -2.22
N MET A 57 2.18 14.34 -2.97
CA MET A 57 2.01 15.19 -4.15
C MET A 57 1.13 16.42 -3.85
N GLY A 58 0.69 16.59 -2.59
CA GLY A 58 -0.24 17.63 -2.16
C GLY A 58 -1.70 17.20 -2.27
N PHE A 59 -2.62 17.95 -1.64
CA PHE A 59 -4.08 17.73 -1.71
C PHE A 59 -4.56 16.29 -1.42
N GLY A 60 -3.87 15.57 -0.52
CA GLY A 60 -4.22 14.19 -0.18
C GLY A 60 -3.88 13.17 -1.28
N SER A 61 -3.01 13.52 -2.22
CA SER A 61 -2.49 12.63 -3.26
C SER A 61 -1.06 12.21 -2.97
N TYR A 62 -0.73 10.97 -3.33
CA TYR A 62 0.54 10.33 -3.04
C TYR A 62 1.07 9.53 -4.23
N SER A 63 2.38 9.29 -4.24
CA SER A 63 3.05 8.43 -5.22
C SER A 63 4.15 7.57 -4.60
N TRP A 64 4.42 6.44 -5.24
CA TRP A 64 5.53 5.54 -4.88
C TRP A 64 6.87 6.04 -5.42
N PHE A 65 6.82 6.78 -6.52
CA PHE A 65 7.97 7.40 -7.16
C PHE A 65 7.46 8.49 -8.09
N GLU A 66 8.28 9.50 -8.32
CA GLU A 66 8.02 10.55 -9.29
C GLU A 66 8.04 9.99 -10.72
N ILE A 67 7.12 10.49 -11.54
CA ILE A 67 7.07 10.23 -12.97
C ILE A 67 7.20 11.59 -13.67
N ASN A 68 8.27 11.75 -14.44
CA ASN A 68 8.54 12.96 -15.20
C ASN A 68 8.20 12.72 -16.67
N GLN A 69 7.53 13.68 -17.30
CA GLN A 69 7.26 13.64 -18.73
C GLN A 69 8.31 14.46 -19.46
N ASP A 70 9.10 13.80 -20.31
CA ASP A 70 10.04 14.45 -21.22
C ASP A 70 9.47 14.46 -22.64
N ALA A 71 9.53 15.61 -23.31
CA ALA A 71 8.93 15.79 -24.65
C ALA A 71 9.60 14.95 -25.75
N LYS A 72 10.83 14.47 -25.55
CA LYS A 72 11.59 13.68 -26.54
C LYS A 72 11.67 12.21 -26.18
N ILE A 73 11.73 11.91 -24.88
CA ILE A 73 12.03 10.56 -24.35
C ILE A 73 10.77 9.87 -23.79
N GLY A 74 9.69 10.62 -23.53
CA GLY A 74 8.45 10.09 -22.96
C GLY A 74 8.47 10.08 -21.43
N LEU A 75 7.67 9.21 -20.81
CA LEU A 75 7.56 9.11 -19.35
C LEU A 75 8.81 8.44 -18.76
N ARG A 76 9.38 9.06 -17.72
CA ARG A 76 10.53 8.53 -16.96
C ARG A 76 10.19 8.43 -15.48
N SER A 77 10.35 7.23 -14.92
CA SER A 77 10.17 6.98 -13.49
C SER A 77 11.46 7.20 -12.71
N ASN A 78 11.36 7.79 -11.51
CA ASN A 78 12.47 7.86 -10.57
C ASN A 78 12.72 6.49 -9.91
N LEU A 79 13.69 5.74 -10.45
CA LEU A 79 13.99 4.37 -10.01
C LEU A 79 14.53 4.29 -8.58
N GLU A 80 15.21 5.33 -8.09
CA GLU A 80 15.74 5.34 -6.73
C GLU A 80 14.61 5.49 -5.70
N GLN A 81 13.65 6.38 -5.97
CA GLN A 81 12.43 6.48 -5.16
C GLN A 81 11.61 5.18 -5.21
N ALA A 82 11.53 4.52 -6.38
CA ALA A 82 10.82 3.25 -6.50
C ALA A 82 11.44 2.16 -5.62
N LYS A 83 12.77 2.05 -5.59
CA LYS A 83 13.49 1.11 -4.70
C LYS A 83 13.29 1.44 -3.22
N GLN A 84 13.31 2.72 -2.85
CA GLN A 84 13.05 3.15 -1.48
C GLN A 84 11.62 2.78 -1.05
N SER A 85 10.63 3.07 -1.88
CA SER A 85 9.25 2.67 -1.66
C SER A 85 9.08 1.15 -1.53
N LEU A 86 9.77 0.38 -2.38
CA LEU A 86 9.75 -1.09 -2.29
C LEU A 86 10.27 -1.56 -0.93
N SER A 87 11.42 -1.05 -0.48
CA SER A 87 11.98 -1.41 0.84
C SER A 87 11.02 -1.07 1.98
N LEU A 88 10.36 0.10 1.92
CA LEU A 88 9.40 0.51 2.94
C LEU A 88 8.15 -0.39 2.97
N VAL A 89 7.66 -0.81 1.79
CA VAL A 89 6.54 -1.75 1.69
C VAL A 89 6.94 -3.13 2.21
N GLU A 90 8.13 -3.63 1.85
CA GLU A 90 8.63 -4.92 2.34
C GLU A 90 8.75 -4.95 3.86
N ASP A 91 9.33 -3.89 4.45
CA ASP A 91 9.45 -3.75 5.90
C ASP A 91 8.06 -3.71 6.57
N LEU A 92 7.12 -2.93 6.02
CA LEU A 92 5.77 -2.86 6.57
C LEU A 92 5.02 -4.20 6.46
N VAL A 93 5.13 -4.89 5.32
CA VAL A 93 4.46 -6.18 5.11
C VAL A 93 5.00 -7.22 6.10
N LYS A 94 6.33 -7.31 6.29
CA LYS A 94 6.94 -8.19 7.30
C LYS A 94 6.41 -7.89 8.69
N ASP A 95 6.45 -6.61 9.10
CA ASP A 95 5.95 -6.16 10.40
C ASP A 95 4.47 -6.55 10.62
N LEU A 96 3.63 -6.42 9.59
CA LEU A 96 2.20 -6.71 9.68
C LEU A 96 1.92 -8.21 9.69
N LEU A 97 2.65 -9.00 8.92
CA LEU A 97 2.52 -10.45 8.93
C LEU A 97 2.93 -11.02 10.29
N GLU A 98 4.04 -10.56 10.86
CA GLU A 98 4.49 -10.95 12.20
C GLU A 98 3.46 -10.57 13.27
N LYS A 99 2.96 -9.33 13.27
CA LYS A 99 1.98 -8.86 14.25
C LYS A 99 0.66 -9.61 14.21
N ASN A 100 0.24 -10.08 13.04
CA ASN A 100 -1.00 -10.82 12.87
C ASN A 100 -0.81 -12.34 12.92
N ASN A 101 0.42 -12.83 13.15
CA ASN A 101 0.80 -14.24 13.10
C ASN A 101 0.39 -14.92 11.79
N ILE A 102 0.56 -14.21 10.66
CA ILE A 102 0.18 -14.67 9.33
C ILE A 102 1.44 -15.09 8.59
N THR A 103 1.46 -16.30 8.06
CA THR A 103 2.56 -16.78 7.20
C THR A 103 2.26 -16.43 5.75
N ALA A 104 3.17 -15.71 5.09
CA ALA A 104 3.11 -15.53 3.64
C ALA A 104 3.19 -16.91 2.95
N LYS A 105 2.35 -17.14 1.95
CA LYS A 105 2.37 -18.36 1.13
C LYS A 105 3.07 -18.09 -0.20
#